data_AF-A0A4P5TK68-F1
#
_entry.id   AF-A0A4P5TK68-F1
#
_cell.length_a   1.000
_cell.length_b   1.000
_cell.length_c   1.000
_cell.angle_alpha   90.00
_cell.angle_beta   90.00
_cell.angle_gamma   90.00
#
_symmetry.space_group_name_H-M   'P 1'
#
loop_
_entity.id
_entity.type
_entity.pdbx_description
1 polymer ?
#
loop_
_entity_poly.entity_id
_entity_poly.type
_entity_poly.pdbx_seq_one_letter_code
_entity_poly.pdbx_strand_id
1 'polypeptide(L)'
;MKSQRLSGFTLIELLIVIAISAVLAALLFPVFAQAREKARALSCLNNVRQCGMSFTLYLQDYDEVTPCMGAGREWWTNLYPYTKSLEVYYCPDRNEGVDQRQPFGKGAIFTLTRYSGYGYNWGPLVWRGGGLLEREVEVLSPTPQPTRDGFAEGKPLPAILSPAATFAMGDTYDTPRQGLTIASAAETWKGTRNAALRHSEGVFNYSFVDGHAKALKVQSGYMQGGLLGRMLMIRDPELGRTAYCADPESPLYKSSYRPDSTNLPDGIACGQVHSWIRSHFPPCEAEASRGSDCLFTD
;
A
#
# COMPACT_ATOMS: atom_id res chain seq x y z
N MET A 1 29.36 -67.13 -10.21
CA MET A 1 28.78 -65.76 -10.15
C MET A 1 29.25 -64.99 -11.38
N LYS A 2 28.38 -64.69 -12.33
CA LYS A 2 28.74 -63.91 -13.53
C LYS A 2 28.96 -62.46 -13.11
N SER A 3 30.21 -62.01 -13.14
CA SER A 3 30.58 -60.60 -12.99
C SER A 3 29.97 -59.81 -14.15
N GLN A 4 28.92 -59.03 -13.86
CA GLN A 4 28.41 -58.07 -14.82
C GLN A 4 29.44 -56.94 -14.94
N ARG A 5 30.10 -56.84 -16.10
CA ARG A 5 30.96 -55.70 -16.40
C ARG A 5 30.07 -54.46 -16.44
N LEU A 6 30.27 -53.55 -15.48
CA LEU A 6 29.71 -52.21 -15.54
C LEU A 6 30.27 -51.53 -16.80
N SER A 7 29.40 -51.21 -17.77
CA SER A 7 29.78 -50.40 -18.92
C SER A 7 30.23 -49.02 -18.42
N GLY A 8 31.48 -48.65 -18.66
CA GLY A 8 32.00 -47.34 -18.31
C GLY A 8 31.34 -46.23 -19.14
N PHE A 9 30.95 -45.15 -18.48
CA PHE A 9 30.40 -43.96 -19.13
C PHE A 9 31.49 -43.27 -19.96
N THR A 10 31.24 -43.00 -21.23
CA THR A 10 32.21 -42.33 -22.10
C THR A 10 32.18 -40.81 -21.88
N LEU A 11 33.32 -40.16 -22.12
CA LEU A 11 33.44 -38.71 -21.99
C LEU A 11 32.48 -37.95 -22.94
N ILE A 12 32.19 -38.53 -24.11
CA ILE A 12 31.28 -37.96 -25.11
C ILE A 12 29.83 -38.01 -24.62
N GLU A 13 29.40 -39.12 -24.02
CA GLU A 13 28.05 -39.25 -23.45
C GLU A 13 27.81 -38.20 -22.35
N LEU A 14 28.82 -37.95 -21.50
CA LEU A 14 28.75 -36.91 -20.48
C LEU A 14 28.65 -35.51 -21.10
N LEU A 15 29.47 -35.25 -22.12
CA LEU A 15 29.52 -33.95 -22.78
C LEU A 15 28.18 -33.58 -23.44
N ILE A 16 27.54 -34.54 -24.12
CA ILE A 16 26.24 -34.34 -24.78
C ILE A 16 25.15 -34.03 -23.75
N VAL A 17 25.11 -34.76 -22.62
CA VAL A 17 24.11 -34.55 -21.58
C VAL A 17 24.23 -33.15 -20.97
N ILE A 18 25.46 -32.71 -20.68
CA ILE A 18 25.69 -31.37 -20.13
C ILE A 18 25.36 -30.30 -21.19
N ALA A 19 25.70 -30.51 -22.45
CA ALA A 19 25.38 -29.58 -23.54
C ALA A 19 23.86 -29.41 -23.70
N ILE A 20 23.09 -30.51 -23.74
CA ILE A 20 21.63 -30.45 -23.82
C ILE A 20 21.04 -29.79 -22.57
N SER A 21 21.53 -30.14 -21.37
CA SER A 21 21.07 -29.55 -20.12
C SER A 21 21.34 -28.04 -20.05
N ALA A 22 22.49 -27.59 -20.58
CA ALA A 22 22.84 -26.18 -20.65
C ALA A 22 21.92 -25.39 -21.60
N VAL A 23 21.60 -25.94 -22.77
CA VAL A 23 20.65 -25.32 -23.71
C VAL A 23 19.25 -25.23 -23.12
N LEU A 24 18.77 -26.32 -22.48
CA LEU A 24 17.47 -26.31 -21.82
C LEU A 24 17.43 -25.29 -20.68
N ALA A 25 18.42 -25.29 -19.79
CA ALA A 25 18.49 -24.35 -18.69
C ALA A 25 18.52 -22.89 -19.19
N ALA A 26 19.29 -22.60 -20.24
CA ALA A 26 19.37 -21.26 -20.84
C ALA A 26 18.00 -20.74 -21.33
N LEU A 27 17.14 -21.61 -21.86
CA LEU A 27 15.78 -21.25 -22.28
C LEU A 27 14.80 -21.19 -21.10
N LEU A 28 14.94 -22.05 -20.09
CA LEU A 28 14.04 -22.09 -18.94
C LEU A 28 14.28 -20.94 -17.95
N PHE A 29 15.52 -20.51 -17.72
CA PHE A 29 15.82 -19.45 -16.74
C PHE A 29 15.07 -18.13 -16.96
N PRO A 30 15.04 -17.52 -18.17
CA PRO A 30 14.33 -16.25 -18.37
C PRO A 30 12.81 -16.41 -18.18
N VAL A 31 12.24 -17.53 -18.64
CA VAL A 31 10.80 -17.82 -18.50
C VAL A 31 10.44 -18.05 -17.03
N PHE A 32 11.27 -18.79 -16.30
CA PHE A 32 11.05 -19.05 -14.87
C PHE A 32 11.11 -17.77 -14.04
N ALA A 33 12.03 -16.86 -14.35
CA ALA A 33 12.11 -15.55 -13.69
C ALA A 33 10.81 -14.74 -13.89
N GLN A 34 10.30 -14.67 -15.12
CA GLN A 34 9.03 -13.99 -15.42
C GLN A 34 7.84 -14.64 -14.72
N ALA A 35 7.76 -15.98 -14.74
CA ALA A 35 6.69 -16.72 -14.08
C ALA A 35 6.68 -16.49 -12.57
N ARG A 36 7.86 -16.48 -11.93
CA ARG A 36 8.01 -16.19 -10.50
C ARG A 36 7.54 -14.77 -10.15
N GLU A 37 7.85 -13.80 -11.00
CA GLU A 37 7.42 -12.42 -10.80
C GLU A 37 5.89 -12.27 -10.91
N LYS A 38 5.28 -12.89 -11.93
CA LYS A 38 3.82 -12.93 -12.05
C LYS A 38 3.15 -13.62 -10.86
N ALA A 39 3.74 -14.69 -10.34
CA ALA A 39 3.24 -15.36 -9.14
C ALA A 39 3.29 -14.45 -7.90
N ARG A 40 4.36 -13.67 -7.71
CA ARG A 40 4.45 -12.69 -6.61
C ARG A 40 3.40 -11.59 -6.73
N ALA A 41 3.21 -11.05 -7.93
CA ALA A 41 2.19 -10.03 -8.18
C ALA A 41 0.78 -10.57 -7.86
N LEU A 42 0.48 -11.79 -8.30
CA LEU A 42 -0.79 -12.46 -7.98
C LEU A 42 -0.96 -12.69 -6.47
N SER A 43 0.10 -13.11 -5.78
CA SER A 43 0.08 -13.25 -4.32
C SER A 43 -0.18 -11.91 -3.63
N CYS A 44 0.45 -10.80 -4.05
CA CYS A 44 0.17 -9.50 -3.43
C CYS A 44 -1.27 -9.04 -3.69
N LEU A 45 -1.81 -9.25 -4.90
CA LEU A 45 -3.22 -8.96 -5.19
C LEU A 45 -4.17 -9.81 -4.33
N ASN A 46 -3.88 -11.10 -4.17
CA ASN A 46 -4.68 -12.00 -3.33
C ASN A 46 -4.62 -11.61 -1.84
N ASN A 47 -3.48 -11.13 -1.36
CA ASN A 47 -3.35 -10.60 0.00
C ASN A 47 -4.18 -9.33 0.20
N VAL A 48 -4.14 -8.37 -0.75
CA VAL A 48 -5.01 -7.18 -0.72
C VAL A 48 -6.49 -7.58 -0.73
N ARG A 49 -6.87 -8.56 -1.56
CA ARG A 49 -8.24 -9.08 -1.59
C ARG A 49 -8.66 -9.71 -0.26
N GLN A 50 -7.78 -10.45 0.40
CA GLN A 50 -8.04 -11.02 1.73
C GLN A 50 -8.20 -9.94 2.80
N CYS A 51 -7.40 -8.85 2.75
CA CYS A 51 -7.61 -7.68 3.60
C CYS A 51 -8.97 -7.02 3.34
N GLY A 52 -9.35 -6.81 2.08
CA GLY A 52 -10.65 -6.26 1.69
C GLY A 52 -11.82 -7.14 2.15
N MET A 53 -11.71 -8.45 2.02
CA MET A 53 -12.72 -9.40 2.53
C MET A 53 -12.84 -9.33 4.06
N SER A 54 -11.71 -9.20 4.76
CA SER A 54 -11.70 -9.04 6.22
C SER A 54 -12.34 -7.72 6.65
N PHE A 55 -12.14 -6.66 5.86
CA PHE A 55 -12.83 -5.39 6.03
C PHE A 55 -14.36 -5.53 5.86
N THR A 56 -14.83 -6.26 4.85
CA THR A 56 -16.28 -6.51 4.69
C THR A 56 -16.85 -7.32 5.86
N LEU A 57 -16.13 -8.32 6.37
CA LEU A 57 -16.55 -9.08 7.55
C LEU A 57 -16.60 -8.20 8.81
N TYR A 58 -15.63 -7.29 8.98
CA TYR A 58 -15.68 -6.30 10.06
C TYR A 58 -16.93 -5.43 9.97
N LEU A 59 -17.26 -4.88 8.80
CA LEU A 59 -18.46 -4.05 8.63
C LEU A 59 -19.74 -4.78 9.06
N GLN A 60 -19.84 -6.09 8.82
CA GLN A 60 -21.00 -6.89 9.20
C GLN A 60 -21.16 -7.04 10.72
N ASP A 61 -20.05 -7.05 11.47
CA ASP A 61 -20.06 -7.22 12.92
C ASP A 61 -20.12 -5.89 13.70
N TYR A 62 -19.78 -4.77 13.05
CA TYR A 62 -19.62 -3.45 13.68
C TYR A 62 -20.57 -2.38 13.10
N ASP A 63 -21.86 -2.71 12.98
CA ASP A 63 -22.94 -1.80 12.58
C ASP A 63 -22.67 -1.03 11.27
N GLU A 64 -21.98 -1.68 10.32
CA GLU A 64 -21.56 -1.09 9.05
C GLU A 64 -20.68 0.17 9.20
N VAL A 65 -19.99 0.32 10.33
CA VAL A 65 -19.02 1.39 10.54
C VAL A 65 -17.61 0.87 10.21
N THR A 66 -16.87 1.64 9.43
CA THR A 66 -15.50 1.28 9.04
C THR A 66 -14.56 1.26 10.26
N PRO A 67 -13.42 0.53 10.20
CA PRO A 67 -12.45 0.54 11.29
C PRO A 67 -11.96 1.96 11.63
N CYS A 68 -12.05 2.34 12.91
CA CYS A 68 -11.39 3.52 13.46
C CYS A 68 -9.89 3.28 13.65
N MET A 69 -9.11 4.36 13.77
CA MET A 69 -7.68 4.28 14.06
C MET A 69 -7.21 5.29 15.10
N GLY A 70 -6.07 5.02 15.72
CA GLY A 70 -5.52 5.80 16.81
C GLY A 70 -5.92 5.27 18.19
N ALA A 71 -5.43 5.92 19.26
CA ALA A 71 -5.61 5.47 20.64
C ALA A 71 -5.32 3.97 20.87
N GLY A 72 -4.27 3.44 20.23
CA GLY A 72 -3.86 2.03 20.31
C GLY A 72 -4.65 1.05 19.42
N ARG A 73 -5.57 1.56 18.59
CA ARG A 73 -6.29 0.79 17.57
C ARG A 73 -5.73 1.12 16.19
N GLU A 74 -5.46 0.09 15.42
CA GLU A 74 -4.97 0.21 14.05
C GLU A 74 -5.88 -0.63 13.15
N TRP A 75 -5.97 -0.29 11.87
CA TRP A 75 -6.85 -1.03 10.95
C TRP A 75 -6.55 -2.53 10.97
N TRP A 76 -5.27 -2.92 11.01
CA TRP A 76 -4.88 -4.32 10.96
C TRP A 76 -5.20 -5.06 12.26
N THR A 77 -5.18 -4.39 13.43
CA THR A 77 -5.61 -5.02 14.69
C THR A 77 -7.11 -5.23 14.70
N ASN A 78 -7.87 -4.27 14.15
CA ASN A 78 -9.31 -4.41 13.95
C ASN A 78 -9.65 -5.56 12.98
N LEU A 79 -8.84 -5.76 11.93
CA LEU A 79 -9.07 -6.82 10.93
C LEU A 79 -8.44 -8.18 11.27
N TYR A 80 -7.51 -8.24 12.23
CA TYR A 80 -6.80 -9.48 12.59
C TYR A 80 -7.70 -10.66 13.01
N PRO A 81 -8.82 -10.47 13.74
CA PRO A 81 -9.75 -11.56 14.06
C PRO A 81 -10.30 -12.28 12.83
N TYR A 82 -10.37 -11.59 11.69
CA TYR A 82 -10.90 -12.12 10.42
C TYR A 82 -9.79 -12.70 9.54
N THR A 83 -8.61 -12.07 9.50
CA THR A 83 -7.48 -12.60 8.71
C THR A 83 -6.81 -13.80 9.37
N LYS A 84 -6.68 -13.79 10.71
CA LYS A 84 -6.01 -14.80 11.55
C LYS A 84 -4.56 -15.13 11.14
N SER A 85 -3.96 -14.33 10.27
CA SER A 85 -2.62 -14.55 9.73
C SER A 85 -1.97 -13.21 9.41
N LEU A 86 -0.83 -12.95 10.04
CA LEU A 86 -0.04 -11.74 9.79
C LEU A 86 0.66 -11.77 8.42
N GLU A 87 0.81 -12.95 7.82
CA GLU A 87 1.41 -13.10 6.48
C GLU A 87 0.58 -12.43 5.39
N VAL A 88 -0.74 -12.29 5.60
CA VAL A 88 -1.64 -11.58 4.69
C VAL A 88 -1.31 -10.10 4.61
N TYR A 89 -0.70 -9.53 5.66
CA TYR A 89 -0.32 -8.12 5.68
C TYR A 89 1.04 -7.84 5.01
N TYR A 90 1.79 -8.87 4.62
CA TYR A 90 3.07 -8.71 3.93
C TYR A 90 2.90 -8.88 2.43
N CYS A 91 3.43 -7.92 1.66
CA CYS A 91 3.58 -8.13 0.23
C CYS A 91 4.93 -8.82 -0.04
N PRO A 92 4.97 -10.02 -0.65
CA PRO A 92 6.21 -10.71 -1.00
C PRO A 92 7.18 -9.93 -1.90
N ASP A 93 6.70 -8.86 -2.55
CA ASP A 93 7.53 -7.99 -3.40
C ASP A 93 8.08 -6.77 -2.65
N ARG A 94 7.61 -6.51 -1.42
CA ARG A 94 8.10 -5.42 -0.57
C ARG A 94 9.40 -5.87 0.12
N ASN A 95 10.52 -5.22 -0.20
CA ASN A 95 11.86 -5.70 0.19
C ASN A 95 12.74 -4.64 0.89
N GLU A 96 12.18 -3.50 1.32
CA GLU A 96 12.98 -2.38 1.87
C GLU A 96 13.63 -2.67 3.25
N GLY A 97 13.47 -3.87 3.81
CA GLY A 97 14.12 -4.33 5.03
C GLY A 97 13.17 -4.55 6.21
N VAL A 98 13.66 -4.29 7.42
CA VAL A 98 12.90 -4.33 8.68
C VAL A 98 12.96 -2.94 9.31
N ASP A 99 11.83 -2.36 9.72
CA ASP A 99 11.83 -1.10 10.48
C ASP A 99 11.65 -1.36 11.97
N GLN A 100 12.44 -0.67 12.79
CA GLN A 100 12.21 -0.58 14.23
C GLN A 100 11.17 0.47 14.59
N ARG A 101 10.76 1.34 13.63
CA ARG A 101 9.76 2.41 13.81
C ARG A 101 8.32 2.00 13.50
N GLN A 102 8.12 0.82 12.92
CA GLN A 102 6.80 0.22 12.71
C GLN A 102 6.02 0.22 14.05
N PRO A 103 4.68 0.41 14.09
CA PRO A 103 3.88 0.31 15.34
C PRO A 103 4.03 -1.06 16.02
N PHE A 104 4.58 -2.00 15.28
CA PHE A 104 4.91 -3.37 15.60
C PHE A 104 6.29 -3.59 16.22
N GLY A 105 7.03 -2.50 16.47
CA GLY A 105 8.29 -2.51 17.22
C GLY A 105 8.11 -3.07 18.64
N LYS A 106 9.21 -3.50 19.25
CA LYS A 106 9.26 -4.22 20.54
C LYS A 106 8.25 -3.67 21.57
N GLY A 107 7.24 -4.46 21.92
CA GLY A 107 6.30 -4.16 23.01
C GLY A 107 4.80 -4.26 22.68
N ALA A 108 4.42 -4.45 21.41
CA ALA A 108 3.02 -4.69 21.03
C ALA A 108 2.60 -6.16 21.27
N ILE A 109 1.28 -6.40 21.44
CA ILE A 109 0.67 -7.74 21.62
C ILE A 109 1.06 -8.71 20.48
N PHE A 110 1.27 -8.17 19.26
CA PHE A 110 1.74 -8.89 18.09
C PHE A 110 2.96 -8.19 17.50
N THR A 111 4.06 -8.93 17.30
CA THR A 111 5.30 -8.39 16.71
C THR A 111 5.32 -8.65 15.21
N LEU A 112 5.07 -7.63 14.37
CA LEU A 112 5.47 -7.70 12.95
C LEU A 112 6.97 -7.43 12.83
N THR A 113 7.65 -8.35 12.17
CA THR A 113 9.10 -8.32 11.97
C THR A 113 9.51 -7.71 10.63
N ARG A 114 8.57 -7.17 9.85
CA ARG A 114 8.78 -6.65 8.48
C ARG A 114 7.83 -5.49 8.17
N TYR A 115 8.15 -4.73 7.13
CA TYR A 115 7.24 -3.70 6.62
C TYR A 115 5.91 -4.31 6.13
N SER A 116 4.77 -3.78 6.58
CA SER A 116 3.46 -4.16 5.98
C SER A 116 3.41 -3.82 4.50
N GLY A 117 2.89 -4.69 3.65
CA GLY A 117 2.69 -4.39 2.23
C GLY A 117 1.56 -3.39 1.98
N TYR A 118 0.61 -3.27 2.90
CA TYR A 118 -0.69 -2.71 2.62
C TYR A 118 -1.07 -1.64 3.63
N GLY A 119 -1.95 -0.75 3.19
CA GLY A 119 -2.49 0.32 3.99
C GLY A 119 -3.99 0.48 3.80
N TYR A 120 -4.57 1.21 4.75
CA TYR A 120 -6.00 1.47 4.85
C TYR A 120 -6.31 2.89 4.38
N ASN A 121 -7.47 3.10 3.76
CA ASN A 121 -7.81 4.40 3.17
C ASN A 121 -8.18 5.45 4.23
N TRP A 122 -7.25 6.37 4.52
CA TRP A 122 -7.52 7.51 5.41
C TRP A 122 -8.21 8.66 4.68
N GLY A 123 -7.99 8.77 3.38
CA GLY A 123 -8.23 9.99 2.65
C GLY A 123 -7.10 10.31 1.67
N PRO A 124 -7.27 11.38 0.87
CA PRO A 124 -6.20 11.85 0.00
C PRO A 124 -5.00 12.39 0.80
N LEU A 125 -5.24 12.89 2.01
CA LEU A 125 -4.22 13.32 2.96
C LEU A 125 -4.39 12.63 4.31
N VAL A 126 -3.27 12.26 4.91
CA VAL A 126 -3.25 11.79 6.30
C VAL A 126 -3.76 12.89 7.24
N TRP A 127 -4.40 12.49 8.34
CA TRP A 127 -4.98 13.35 9.39
C TRP A 127 -6.17 14.23 8.99
N ARG A 128 -6.27 14.70 7.73
CA ARG A 128 -7.46 15.41 7.25
C ARG A 128 -8.69 14.51 7.14
N GLY A 129 -8.47 13.20 7.01
CA GLY A 129 -9.55 12.23 6.81
C GLY A 129 -10.14 12.33 5.40
N GLY A 130 -11.42 12.01 5.29
CA GLY A 130 -12.21 12.12 4.05
C GLY A 130 -12.30 10.82 3.26
N GLY A 131 -11.41 9.86 3.52
CA GLY A 131 -11.52 8.49 3.05
C GLY A 131 -12.46 7.69 3.96
N LEU A 132 -12.02 6.53 4.44
CA LEU A 132 -12.79 5.70 5.37
C LEU A 132 -12.62 6.10 6.83
N LEU A 133 -11.94 7.23 7.08
CA LEU A 133 -11.72 7.80 8.39
C LEU A 133 -12.18 9.25 8.40
N GLU A 134 -12.71 9.67 9.54
CA GLU A 134 -12.88 11.08 9.86
C GLU A 134 -11.53 11.77 10.08
N ARG A 135 -11.56 13.09 10.12
CA ARG A 135 -10.40 13.90 10.48
C ARG A 135 -9.90 13.50 11.88
N GLU A 136 -8.57 13.40 12.02
CA GLU A 136 -7.96 13.05 13.30
C GLU A 136 -8.23 14.13 14.34
N VAL A 137 -8.70 13.71 15.51
CA VAL A 137 -8.93 14.52 16.70
C VAL A 137 -8.07 14.01 17.84
N GLU A 138 -7.92 14.83 18.88
CA GLU A 138 -7.20 14.45 20.08
C GLU A 138 -8.16 13.83 21.09
N VAL A 139 -7.83 12.64 21.58
CA VAL A 139 -8.60 11.93 22.62
C VAL A 139 -7.70 11.54 23.79
N LEU A 140 -8.31 11.33 24.95
CA LEU A 140 -7.64 10.75 26.11
C LEU A 140 -7.65 9.23 25.96
N SER A 141 -6.48 8.62 25.84
CA SER A 141 -6.36 7.17 25.77
C SER A 141 -6.79 6.52 27.09
N PRO A 142 -7.53 5.41 27.06
CA PRO A 142 -7.98 4.69 28.24
C PRO A 142 -6.85 3.80 28.80
N THR A 143 -5.68 4.38 29.06
CA THR A 143 -4.52 3.72 29.67
C THR A 143 -4.39 4.10 31.15
N PRO A 144 -3.70 3.28 31.98
CA PRO A 144 -3.47 3.59 33.40
C PRO A 144 -2.77 4.93 33.66
N GLN A 145 -2.08 5.48 32.65
CA GLN A 145 -1.60 6.85 32.59
C GLN A 145 -2.18 7.49 31.32
N PRO A 146 -3.24 8.33 31.42
CA PRO A 146 -3.92 8.87 30.25
C PRO A 146 -2.96 9.74 29.43
N THR A 147 -2.66 9.28 28.22
CA THR A 147 -1.92 10.04 27.21
C THR A 147 -2.89 10.69 26.24
N ARG A 148 -2.55 11.87 25.71
CA ARG A 148 -3.31 12.50 24.63
C ARG A 148 -2.84 11.88 23.31
N ASP A 149 -3.71 11.12 22.68
CA ASP A 149 -3.42 10.40 21.44
C ASP A 149 -4.32 10.87 20.31
N GLY A 150 -3.80 10.77 19.09
CA GLY A 150 -4.60 10.99 17.89
C GLY A 150 -5.61 9.86 17.71
N PHE A 151 -6.82 10.21 17.30
CA PHE A 151 -7.89 9.27 16.99
C PHE A 151 -8.68 9.76 15.79
N ALA A 152 -8.92 8.86 14.85
CA ALA A 152 -9.75 9.07 13.68
C ALA A 152 -10.88 8.04 13.72
N GLU A 153 -12.11 8.55 13.79
CA GLU A 153 -13.31 7.72 13.81
C GLU A 153 -13.54 7.06 12.45
N GLY A 154 -14.13 5.87 12.45
CA GLY A 154 -14.63 5.26 11.23
C GLY A 154 -15.84 6.00 10.67
N LYS A 155 -16.16 5.77 9.41
CA LYS A 155 -17.36 6.27 8.75
C LYS A 155 -18.42 5.18 8.66
N PRO A 156 -19.71 5.51 8.80
CA PRO A 156 -20.76 4.56 8.46
C PRO A 156 -20.77 4.30 6.95
N LEU A 157 -21.03 3.06 6.52
CA LEU A 157 -21.06 2.65 5.11
C LEU A 157 -21.98 3.53 4.24
N PRO A 158 -23.16 4.00 4.70
CA PRO A 158 -23.98 4.96 3.96
C PRO A 158 -23.32 6.32 3.65
N ALA A 159 -22.26 6.71 4.37
CA ALA A 159 -21.50 7.93 4.08
C ALA A 159 -20.52 7.75 2.89
N ILE A 160 -20.36 6.53 2.37
CA ILE A 160 -19.50 6.22 1.23
C ILE A 160 -20.36 6.22 -0.04
N LEU A 161 -20.27 7.30 -0.82
CA LEU A 161 -21.15 7.53 -1.97
C LEU A 161 -20.86 6.62 -3.16
N SER A 162 -19.65 6.06 -3.27
CA SER A 162 -19.25 5.22 -4.40
C SER A 162 -18.39 4.04 -3.97
N PRO A 163 -18.94 3.02 -3.27
CA PRO A 163 -18.16 1.90 -2.73
C PRO A 163 -17.30 1.14 -3.76
N ALA A 164 -17.79 1.00 -5.00
CA ALA A 164 -17.08 0.37 -6.12
C ALA A 164 -15.96 1.25 -6.73
N ALA A 165 -15.87 2.52 -6.33
CA ALA A 165 -14.86 3.46 -6.80
C ALA A 165 -14.02 4.07 -5.65
N THR A 166 -14.26 3.66 -4.41
CA THR A 166 -13.53 4.06 -3.21
C THR A 166 -12.68 2.89 -2.73
N PHE A 167 -11.40 3.13 -2.46
CA PHE A 167 -10.49 2.13 -1.93
C PHE A 167 -10.80 1.82 -0.46
N ALA A 168 -10.72 0.55 -0.10
CA ALA A 168 -10.67 0.11 1.29
C ALA A 168 -9.22 -0.08 1.74
N MET A 169 -8.50 -0.92 0.99
CA MET A 169 -7.10 -1.27 1.24
C MET A 169 -6.30 -1.11 -0.04
N GLY A 170 -5.00 -0.90 0.08
CA GLY A 170 -4.13 -0.98 -1.09
C GLY A 170 -2.67 -1.05 -0.73
N ASP A 171 -1.86 -1.30 -1.75
CA ASP A 171 -0.41 -1.22 -1.66
C ASP A 171 0.01 0.15 -1.14
N THR A 172 0.73 0.19 -0.01
CA THR A 172 1.42 1.38 0.49
C THR A 172 2.89 1.11 0.86
N TYR A 173 3.73 2.14 0.71
CA TYR A 173 5.05 2.22 1.36
C TYR A 173 5.01 2.96 2.69
N ASP A 174 3.85 3.49 3.11
CA ASP A 174 3.67 4.20 4.39
C ASP A 174 4.05 3.31 5.57
N THR A 175 4.96 3.80 6.40
CA THR A 175 5.41 3.15 7.62
C THR A 175 5.92 4.22 8.58
N PRO A 176 5.34 4.37 9.78
CA PRO A 176 4.54 3.38 10.51
C PRO A 176 3.03 3.36 10.29
N ARG A 177 2.42 4.36 9.65
CA ARG A 177 0.96 4.56 9.76
C ARG A 177 0.18 3.58 8.90
N GLN A 178 0.83 3.02 7.87
CA GLN A 178 0.18 2.12 6.92
C GLN A 178 -1.05 2.79 6.30
N GLY A 179 -0.94 4.09 6.02
CA GLY A 179 -1.98 4.85 5.34
C GLY A 179 -1.95 4.59 3.84
N LEU A 180 -3.13 4.43 3.27
CA LEU A 180 -3.37 4.58 1.84
C LEU A 180 -3.83 6.02 1.61
N THR A 181 -2.88 6.89 1.28
CA THR A 181 -3.11 8.31 1.00
C THR A 181 -2.29 8.74 -0.22
N ILE A 182 -2.59 9.91 -0.78
CA ILE A 182 -1.75 10.46 -1.84
C ILE A 182 -0.40 10.92 -1.28
N ALA A 183 -0.38 11.63 -0.15
CA ALA A 183 0.82 12.31 0.35
C ALA A 183 1.79 11.46 1.20
N SER A 184 1.42 10.24 1.60
CA SER A 184 2.27 9.38 2.45
C SER A 184 2.52 7.96 1.90
N ALA A 185 1.77 7.51 0.89
CA ALA A 185 1.85 6.12 0.42
C ALA A 185 3.17 5.74 -0.27
N ALA A 186 4.09 6.70 -0.49
CA ALA A 186 5.43 6.46 -1.03
C ALA A 186 6.57 6.73 -0.02
N GLU A 187 6.29 6.79 1.28
CA GLU A 187 7.24 7.11 2.37
C GLU A 187 8.61 6.42 2.24
N THR A 188 8.65 5.08 2.24
CA THR A 188 9.93 4.34 2.19
C THR A 188 10.50 4.12 0.79
N TRP A 189 9.93 4.72 -0.26
CA TRP A 189 10.11 4.25 -1.64
C TRP A 189 11.53 4.24 -2.23
N LYS A 190 12.49 5.14 -1.99
CA LYS A 190 13.88 5.12 -2.54
C LYS A 190 14.09 5.18 -4.07
N GLY A 191 13.12 4.85 -4.94
CA GLY A 191 13.27 4.96 -6.39
C GLY A 191 13.29 6.41 -6.90
N THR A 192 13.79 6.58 -8.14
CA THR A 192 13.80 7.87 -8.88
C THR A 192 12.92 7.84 -10.13
N ARG A 193 12.18 6.74 -10.36
CA ARG A 193 11.27 6.56 -11.51
C ARG A 193 10.12 5.63 -11.13
N ASN A 194 8.96 5.78 -11.77
CA ASN A 194 7.80 4.91 -11.54
C ASN A 194 8.12 3.43 -11.78
N ALA A 195 9.02 3.12 -12.71
CA ALA A 195 9.49 1.76 -12.97
C ALA A 195 10.17 1.05 -11.77
N ALA A 196 10.66 1.81 -10.79
CA ALA A 196 11.27 1.28 -9.57
C ALA A 196 10.26 1.02 -8.44
N LEU A 197 8.97 1.30 -8.65
CA LEU A 197 7.90 0.86 -7.76
C LEU A 197 7.73 -0.66 -7.87
N ARG A 198 7.28 -1.29 -6.78
CA ARG A 198 6.94 -2.72 -6.74
C ARG A 198 5.90 -3.11 -7.79
N HIS A 199 5.86 -4.41 -8.11
CA HIS A 199 5.00 -5.06 -9.10
C HIS A 199 5.29 -4.75 -10.57
N SER A 200 6.46 -4.14 -10.83
CA SER A 200 6.95 -3.74 -12.15
C SER A 200 6.02 -2.73 -12.84
N GLU A 201 6.60 -1.70 -13.47
CA GLU A 201 5.86 -0.67 -14.22
C GLU A 201 4.83 0.15 -13.41
N GLY A 202 5.05 0.37 -12.11
CA GLY A 202 4.20 1.24 -11.30
C GLY A 202 2.76 0.75 -11.17
N VAL A 203 2.56 -0.55 -10.99
CA VAL A 203 1.24 -1.15 -10.76
C VAL A 203 1.03 -1.42 -9.28
N PHE A 204 -0.03 -0.90 -8.70
CA PHE A 204 -0.38 -1.12 -7.30
C PHE A 204 -1.72 -1.85 -7.19
N ASN A 205 -1.83 -2.74 -6.22
CA ASN A 205 -3.02 -3.51 -5.94
C ASN A 205 -3.90 -2.76 -4.94
N TYR A 206 -5.20 -2.70 -5.23
CA TYR A 206 -6.20 -2.06 -4.39
C TYR A 206 -7.38 -3.01 -4.20
N SER A 207 -7.99 -2.96 -3.03
CA SER A 207 -9.34 -3.46 -2.80
C SER A 207 -10.28 -2.29 -2.59
N PHE A 208 -11.52 -2.47 -2.99
CA PHE A 208 -12.56 -1.47 -2.93
C PHE A 208 -13.54 -1.80 -1.82
N VAL A 209 -14.33 -0.81 -1.41
CA VAL A 209 -15.29 -0.95 -0.31
C VAL A 209 -16.36 -2.01 -0.63
N ASP A 210 -16.69 -2.20 -1.90
CA ASP A 210 -17.61 -3.27 -2.36
C ASP A 210 -16.99 -4.69 -2.35
N GLY A 211 -15.71 -4.82 -1.98
CA GLY A 211 -15.00 -6.09 -1.83
C GLY A 211 -14.25 -6.59 -3.08
N HIS A 212 -14.35 -5.92 -4.24
CA HIS A 212 -13.52 -6.30 -5.38
C HIS A 212 -12.08 -5.80 -5.22
N ALA A 213 -11.14 -6.40 -5.97
CA ALA A 213 -9.75 -6.01 -5.96
C ALA A 213 -9.20 -5.89 -7.38
N LYS A 214 -8.35 -4.89 -7.62
CA LYS A 214 -7.82 -4.57 -8.94
C LYS A 214 -6.41 -4.00 -8.84
N ALA A 215 -5.59 -4.36 -9.81
CA ALA A 215 -4.28 -3.77 -10.02
C ALA A 215 -4.42 -2.51 -10.90
N LEU A 216 -3.88 -1.38 -10.45
CA LEU A 216 -4.00 -0.07 -11.09
C LEU A 216 -2.64 0.57 -11.31
N LYS A 217 -2.49 1.32 -12.41
CA LYS A 217 -1.30 2.13 -12.66
C LYS A 217 -1.29 3.36 -11.76
N VAL A 218 -0.15 3.61 -11.15
CA VAL A 218 0.07 4.76 -10.27
C VAL A 218 1.21 5.62 -10.79
N GLN A 219 1.18 6.87 -10.36
CA GLN A 219 2.19 7.87 -10.60
C GLN A 219 2.76 8.30 -9.25
N SER A 220 4.09 8.24 -9.12
CA SER A 220 4.78 8.75 -7.95
C SER A 220 5.16 10.22 -8.16
N GLY A 221 5.49 10.93 -7.08
CA GLY A 221 5.99 12.29 -7.15
C GLY A 221 6.61 12.77 -5.85
N TYR A 222 7.04 14.03 -5.85
CA TYR A 222 7.50 14.75 -4.66
C TYR A 222 6.58 15.93 -4.34
N MET A 223 6.25 16.11 -3.06
CA MET A 223 5.47 17.24 -2.54
C MET A 223 6.12 17.76 -1.25
N GLN A 224 6.60 18.98 -1.27
CA GLN A 224 7.19 19.72 -0.17
C GLN A 224 6.09 19.93 0.87
N GLY A 225 6.39 19.56 2.11
CA GLY A 225 5.39 19.59 3.17
C GLY A 225 4.49 18.35 3.26
N GLY A 226 4.63 17.35 2.37
CA GLY A 226 4.20 15.99 2.73
C GLY A 226 5.11 15.46 3.84
N LEU A 227 4.58 14.69 4.80
CA LEU A 227 5.29 14.09 5.93
C LEU A 227 6.75 13.67 5.66
N LEU A 228 6.99 13.08 4.49
CA LEU A 228 8.34 12.72 4.01
C LEU A 228 8.62 13.11 2.55
N GLY A 229 7.75 13.95 2.00
CA GLY A 229 7.96 14.54 0.69
C GLY A 229 7.61 13.67 -0.52
N ARG A 230 7.14 12.42 -0.36
CA ARG A 230 6.86 11.49 -1.47
C ARG A 230 5.38 11.14 -1.55
N MET A 231 4.81 11.28 -2.74
CA MET A 231 3.40 11.01 -3.01
C MET A 231 3.21 9.88 -4.02
N LEU A 232 2.06 9.22 -3.94
CA LEU A 232 1.63 8.18 -4.87
C LEU A 232 0.15 8.35 -5.16
N MET A 233 -0.19 8.55 -6.43
CA MET A 233 -1.56 8.77 -6.87
C MET A 233 -1.91 7.87 -8.04
N ILE A 234 -3.17 7.52 -8.19
CA ILE A 234 -3.63 6.78 -9.35
C ILE A 234 -3.56 7.61 -10.63
N ARG A 235 -3.29 6.95 -11.74
CA ARG A 235 -3.12 7.62 -13.04
C ARG A 235 -4.45 8.04 -13.68
N ASP A 236 -5.52 7.32 -13.40
CA ASP A 236 -6.86 7.63 -13.89
C ASP A 236 -7.44 8.84 -13.11
N PRO A 237 -7.70 9.99 -13.77
CA PRO A 237 -8.23 11.17 -13.09
C PRO A 237 -9.68 11.00 -12.62
N GLU A 238 -10.50 10.23 -13.32
CA GLU A 238 -11.90 10.03 -12.95
C GLU A 238 -11.98 9.20 -11.67
N LEU A 239 -11.25 8.08 -11.64
CA LEU A 239 -11.10 7.30 -10.43
C LEU A 239 -10.38 8.12 -9.33
N GLY A 240 -9.47 9.02 -9.70
CA GLY A 240 -8.75 9.94 -8.81
C GLY A 240 -9.66 10.76 -7.90
N ARG A 241 -10.86 11.10 -8.38
CA ARG A 241 -11.87 11.88 -7.65
C ARG A 241 -12.53 11.10 -6.51
N THR A 242 -12.66 9.77 -6.62
CA THR A 242 -13.42 8.95 -5.67
C THR A 242 -12.56 7.95 -4.90
N ALA A 243 -11.43 7.55 -5.46
CA ALA A 243 -10.55 6.50 -4.94
C ALA A 243 -10.20 6.64 -3.46
N TYR A 244 -9.87 7.87 -3.04
CA TYR A 244 -9.46 8.16 -1.67
C TYR A 244 -10.57 8.84 -0.85
N CYS A 245 -11.78 9.00 -1.40
CA CYS A 245 -12.83 9.82 -0.81
C CYS A 245 -14.11 8.99 -0.60
N ALA A 246 -14.65 9.02 0.61
CA ALA A 246 -15.98 8.48 0.89
C ALA A 246 -17.06 9.37 0.24
N ASP A 247 -16.92 10.69 0.39
CA ASP A 247 -17.74 11.70 -0.25
C ASP A 247 -16.83 12.70 -0.99
N PRO A 248 -16.81 12.69 -2.34
CA PRO A 248 -15.98 13.60 -3.13
C PRO A 248 -16.27 15.09 -2.92
N GLU A 249 -17.49 15.46 -2.51
CA GLU A 249 -17.89 16.85 -2.30
C GLU A 249 -17.62 17.32 -0.86
N SER A 250 -17.29 16.40 0.05
CA SER A 250 -17.00 16.75 1.44
C SER A 250 -15.74 17.64 1.55
N PRO A 251 -15.82 18.78 2.26
CA PRO A 251 -14.68 19.67 2.42
C PRO A 251 -13.66 19.08 3.40
N LEU A 252 -12.38 19.17 3.04
CA LEU A 252 -11.28 18.71 3.87
C LEU A 252 -10.63 19.88 4.62
N TYR A 253 -10.44 19.70 5.92
CA TYR A 253 -9.78 20.68 6.79
C TYR A 253 -8.58 20.05 7.46
N LYS A 254 -7.54 20.84 7.70
CA LYS A 254 -6.43 20.48 8.58
C LYS A 254 -6.94 19.94 9.91
N SER A 255 -6.31 18.88 10.41
CA SER A 255 -6.53 18.43 11.78
C SER A 255 -6.02 19.50 12.75
N SER A 256 -6.82 19.79 13.76
CA SER A 256 -6.44 20.67 14.87
C SER A 256 -5.37 20.05 15.78
N TYR A 257 -5.19 18.72 15.71
CA TYR A 257 -4.20 17.98 16.49
C TYR A 257 -2.89 17.81 15.70
N ARG A 258 -2.97 17.37 14.44
CA ARG A 258 -1.81 17.19 13.55
C ARG A 258 -2.06 17.82 12.19
N PRO A 259 -1.69 19.10 11.98
CA PRO A 259 -1.81 19.68 10.66
C PRO A 259 -0.89 18.92 9.70
N ASP A 260 -1.40 18.55 8.54
CA ASP A 260 -0.54 18.14 7.44
C ASP A 260 0.34 19.33 7.05
N SER A 261 1.63 19.09 6.87
CA SER A 261 2.57 20.15 6.51
C SER A 261 2.42 20.58 5.04
N THR A 262 1.34 20.17 4.35
CA THR A 262 1.13 20.44 2.93
C THR A 262 0.50 21.82 2.71
N ASN A 263 0.71 22.35 1.50
CA ASN A 263 0.12 23.61 1.05
C ASN A 263 -1.28 23.44 0.45
N LEU A 264 -1.93 22.28 0.63
CA LEU A 264 -3.30 22.08 0.16
C LEU A 264 -4.26 23.04 0.90
N PRO A 265 -5.13 23.77 0.18
CA PRO A 265 -6.08 24.68 0.79
C PRO A 265 -7.01 23.98 1.78
N ASP A 266 -7.38 24.67 2.85
CA ASP A 266 -8.47 24.22 3.73
C ASP A 266 -9.83 24.45 3.05
N GLY A 267 -10.76 23.52 3.23
CA GLY A 267 -12.08 23.54 2.60
C GLY A 267 -12.09 23.04 1.16
N ILE A 268 -10.97 22.58 0.61
CA ILE A 268 -10.95 21.90 -0.69
C ILE A 268 -11.83 20.64 -0.63
N ALA A 269 -12.67 20.41 -1.64
CA ALA A 269 -13.48 19.21 -1.72
C ALA A 269 -12.57 17.98 -1.89
N CYS A 270 -12.87 16.87 -1.21
CA CYS A 270 -12.03 15.68 -1.20
C CYS A 270 -11.66 15.21 -2.61
N GLY A 271 -12.65 15.16 -3.51
CA GLY A 271 -12.45 14.72 -4.89
C GLY A 271 -11.65 15.68 -5.77
N GLN A 272 -11.43 16.93 -5.34
CA GLN A 272 -10.64 17.92 -6.07
C GLN A 272 -9.14 17.80 -5.79
N VAL A 273 -8.73 17.10 -4.72
CA VAL A 273 -7.32 17.00 -4.32
C VAL A 273 -6.46 16.39 -5.43
N HIS A 274 -6.94 15.34 -6.09
CA HIS A 274 -6.21 14.69 -7.19
C HIS A 274 -5.94 15.65 -8.36
N SER A 275 -6.98 16.36 -8.81
CA SER A 275 -6.85 17.35 -9.88
C SER A 275 -5.97 18.54 -9.48
N TRP A 276 -6.05 18.98 -8.22
CA TRP A 276 -5.23 20.07 -7.70
C TRP A 276 -3.75 19.71 -7.75
N ILE A 277 -3.38 18.50 -7.30
CA ILE A 277 -1.99 18.01 -7.34
C ILE A 277 -1.49 18.00 -8.80
N ARG A 278 -2.30 17.54 -9.75
CA ARG A 278 -1.92 17.50 -11.18
C ARG A 278 -1.72 18.88 -11.79
N SER A 279 -2.53 19.87 -11.41
CA SER A 279 -2.45 21.21 -11.99
C SER A 279 -1.33 22.05 -11.38
N HIS A 280 -0.90 21.74 -10.15
CA HIS A 280 0.08 22.55 -9.42
C HIS A 280 1.51 22.00 -9.50
N PHE A 281 1.69 20.73 -9.87
CA PHE A 281 3.02 20.10 -9.92
C PHE A 281 3.44 19.73 -11.34
N PRO A 282 4.59 20.25 -11.82
CA PRO A 282 5.12 19.91 -13.13
C PRO A 282 5.67 18.46 -13.17
N PRO A 283 5.93 17.92 -14.37
CA PRO A 283 6.70 16.68 -14.51
C PRO A 283 8.07 16.75 -13.82
N CYS A 284 8.50 15.67 -13.16
CA CYS A 284 9.83 15.57 -12.55
C CYS A 284 10.91 15.48 -13.62
N GLU A 285 11.98 16.26 -13.45
CA GLU A 285 13.20 16.14 -14.26
C GLU A 285 13.96 14.85 -13.92
N ALA A 286 14.80 14.36 -14.83
CA ALA A 286 15.52 13.10 -14.68
C ALA A 286 16.44 13.05 -13.44
N GLU A 287 16.86 14.22 -12.92
CA GLU A 287 17.70 14.39 -11.75
C GLU A 287 16.94 14.98 -10.54
N ALA A 288 15.60 15.02 -10.58
CA ALA A 288 14.77 15.51 -9.49
C ALA A 288 14.99 14.64 -8.23
N SER A 289 15.92 15.08 -7.40
CA SER A 289 16.11 14.61 -6.03
C SER A 289 15.29 15.48 -5.08
N ARG A 290 15.08 14.98 -3.85
CA ARG A 290 14.26 15.62 -2.83
C ARG A 290 14.52 17.14 -2.76
N GLY A 291 13.51 17.96 -3.03
CA GLY A 291 13.63 19.42 -2.83
C GLY A 291 12.53 20.26 -3.48
N SER A 292 12.04 19.86 -4.66
CA SER A 292 11.02 20.61 -5.40
C SER A 292 9.82 19.73 -5.76
N ASP A 293 8.63 20.32 -5.78
CA ASP A 293 7.39 19.59 -6.03
C ASP A 293 7.29 19.19 -7.50
N CYS A 294 7.05 17.92 -7.76
CA CYS A 294 6.94 17.40 -9.12
C CYS A 294 6.24 16.02 -9.17
N LEU A 295 5.83 15.61 -10.37
CA LEU A 295 5.23 14.31 -10.64
C LEU A 295 6.07 13.52 -11.64
N PHE A 296 6.43 12.26 -11.33
CA PHE A 296 7.22 11.45 -12.25
C PHE A 296 6.43 11.09 -13.51
N THR A 297 7.06 11.19 -14.67
CA THR A 297 6.55 10.56 -15.89
C THR A 297 6.89 9.07 -15.89
N ASP A 298 6.15 8.28 -16.68
CA ASP A 298 6.40 6.83 -16.83
C ASP A 298 7.82 6.51 -17.28
#